data_AF-A0A7K2J6I5-F1
#
_entry.id   AF-A0A7K2J6I5-F1
#
_cell.length_a   1.000
_cell.length_b   1.000
_cell.length_c   1.000
_cell.angle_alpha   90.00
_cell.angle_beta   90.00
_cell.angle_gamma   90.00
#
_symmetry.space_group_name_H-M   'P 1'
#
loop_
_entity.id
_entity.type
_entity.pdbx_description
1 polymer ?
#
loop_
_entity_poly.entity_id
_entity_poly.type
_entity_poly.pdbx_seq_one_letter_code
_entity_poly.pdbx_strand_id
1 'polypeptide(L)'
;MHQFLLPAVGWGAVAAEPEAKKLAEDEAKALGRWRKGVQKAPKGPKPFQERGDETDEARSKRYERWRKAADKTELGRLQGVARRAEFLWSLVATRLELSERAVARRVDVWGADWLDQSTEAEDKQKVLDDLTRHGTPYWRLKTVMDAWCALWFWPLDRVGELDGGDPVYGTGGALVGGAAVPGAAAEAAAPEQAASVAPAAPASSSAPGDQLWRTAGLFDDPDGEQDELGEALASSDGGVRKTPAARRPARSARPPERQVVPLQSFGDWLEFLEAVLGTSDMPEESLLSGIEKLSPDDALEVLGDVEDRLEGFLGMRSAALLPFRYPWLNTVEDIAGTTEKDIRAEDGHGFFHWELHFAHVFRGRVVGSTFRWGTRLGCGRTGTRLRFWQKSIPGSS
;
A
#
# COMPACT_ATOMS: atom_id res chain seq x y z
N MET A 1 14.02 -1.30 6.98
CA MET A 1 12.79 -1.92 7.51
C MET A 1 12.25 -0.97 8.56
N HIS A 2 11.14 -0.35 8.25
CA HIS A 2 10.50 0.64 9.10
C HIS A 2 9.97 0.02 10.39
N GLN A 3 10.15 0.71 11.52
CA GLN A 3 9.77 0.19 12.84
C GLN A 3 8.25 -0.02 12.96
N PHE A 4 7.45 0.82 12.30
CA PHE A 4 5.99 0.72 12.33
C PHE A 4 5.43 -0.56 11.71
N LEU A 5 6.24 -1.34 10.99
CA LEU A 5 5.83 -2.64 10.43
C LEU A 5 5.83 -3.77 11.48
N LEU A 6 6.45 -3.55 12.64
CA LEU A 6 6.58 -4.54 13.69
C LEU A 6 5.78 -4.14 14.94
N PRO A 7 5.15 -5.10 15.64
CA PRO A 7 4.54 -4.84 16.94
C PRO A 7 5.52 -4.19 17.90
N ALA A 8 5.13 -3.06 18.48
CA ALA A 8 5.94 -2.38 19.47
C ALA A 8 5.85 -3.08 20.82
N VAL A 9 6.95 -3.07 21.57
CA VAL A 9 6.95 -3.58 22.95
C VAL A 9 5.96 -2.80 23.82
N GLY A 10 5.73 -1.52 23.53
CA GLY A 10 4.83 -0.62 24.25
C GLY A 10 3.34 -0.72 23.91
N TRP A 11 2.93 -1.60 22.98
CA TRP A 11 1.50 -1.78 22.70
C TRP A 11 0.73 -2.25 23.94
N GLY A 12 -0.42 -1.60 24.18
CA GLY A 12 -1.24 -1.80 25.37
C GLY A 12 -0.50 -1.46 26.67
N ALA A 13 0.29 -0.37 26.68
CA ALA A 13 1.09 0.04 27.83
C ALA A 13 0.27 0.15 29.13
N VAL A 14 -0.98 0.62 29.01
CA VAL A 14 -1.94 0.78 30.11
C VAL A 14 -2.15 -0.51 30.90
N ALA A 15 -2.05 -1.69 30.29
CA ALA A 15 -2.20 -2.98 30.99
C ALA A 15 -1.15 -3.22 32.10
N ALA A 16 0.01 -2.56 32.00
CA ALA A 16 1.08 -2.70 32.99
C ALA A 16 0.87 -1.80 34.22
N GLU A 17 0.04 -0.76 34.11
CA GLU A 17 -0.15 0.24 35.17
C GLU A 17 -0.93 -0.32 36.37
N PRO A 18 -0.51 -0.01 37.60
CA PRO A 18 -1.20 -0.48 38.80
C PRO A 18 -2.59 0.15 38.96
N GLU A 19 -2.80 1.36 38.44
CA GLU A 19 -4.10 2.04 38.46
C GLU A 19 -5.12 1.34 37.56
N ALA A 20 -4.71 0.94 36.35
CA ALA A 20 -5.53 0.16 35.43
C ALA A 20 -6.06 -1.12 36.08
N LYS A 21 -5.22 -1.84 36.83
CA LYS A 21 -5.62 -3.07 37.54
C LYS A 21 -6.60 -2.83 38.69
N LYS A 22 -6.56 -1.66 39.32
CA LYS A 22 -7.51 -1.30 40.40
C LYS A 22 -8.89 -0.95 39.84
N LEU A 23 -8.93 -0.38 38.64
CA LEU A 23 -10.16 0.08 37.99
C LEU A 23 -10.85 -1.04 37.19
N ALA A 24 -10.08 -1.77 36.39
CA ALA A 24 -10.58 -2.73 35.40
C ALA A 24 -9.61 -3.93 35.30
N GLU A 25 -9.64 -4.79 36.32
CA GLU A 25 -8.66 -5.88 36.47
C GLU A 25 -8.74 -6.90 35.32
N ASP A 26 -9.95 -7.26 34.89
CA ASP A 26 -10.18 -8.29 33.89
C ASP A 26 -9.78 -7.81 32.49
N GLU A 27 -10.09 -6.56 32.16
CA GLU A 27 -9.69 -5.86 30.94
C GLU A 27 -8.17 -5.67 30.88
N ALA A 28 -7.54 -5.24 31.98
CA ALA A 28 -6.08 -5.12 32.04
C ALA A 28 -5.39 -6.48 31.85
N LYS A 29 -5.94 -7.56 32.41
CA LYS A 29 -5.46 -8.93 32.17
C LYS A 29 -5.68 -9.36 30.72
N ALA A 30 -6.83 -9.04 30.12
CA ALA A 30 -7.12 -9.34 28.72
C ALA A 30 -6.14 -8.64 27.77
N LEU A 31 -5.91 -7.32 27.96
CA LEU A 31 -4.95 -6.55 27.18
C LEU A 31 -3.51 -7.08 27.36
N GLY A 32 -3.16 -7.49 28.58
CA GLY A 32 -1.88 -8.14 28.86
C GLY A 32 -1.72 -9.50 28.17
N ARG A 33 -2.79 -10.30 28.02
CA ARG A 33 -2.78 -11.55 27.25
C ARG A 33 -2.64 -11.28 25.75
N TRP A 34 -3.42 -10.34 25.23
CA TRP A 34 -3.36 -9.90 23.84
C TRP A 34 -1.94 -9.44 23.46
N ARG A 35 -1.32 -8.58 24.27
CA ARG A 35 0.05 -8.07 24.07
C ARG A 35 1.06 -9.19 23.87
N LYS A 36 0.98 -10.25 24.68
CA LYS A 36 1.86 -11.42 24.56
C LYS A 36 1.59 -12.26 23.30
N GLY A 37 0.36 -12.25 22.79
CA GLY A 37 -0.03 -12.92 21.56
C GLY A 37 0.53 -12.23 20.32
N VAL A 38 0.34 -10.91 20.24
CA VAL A 38 0.74 -10.11 19.07
C VAL A 38 2.26 -9.90 18.96
N GLN A 39 2.99 -9.84 20.09
CA GLN A 39 4.45 -9.65 20.11
C GLN A 39 5.26 -10.93 19.86
N LYS A 40 4.63 -12.04 19.48
CA LYS A 40 5.37 -13.27 19.14
C LYS A 40 6.24 -13.02 17.91
N ALA A 41 7.46 -13.54 17.94
CA ALA A 41 8.40 -13.42 16.83
C ALA A 41 7.82 -14.01 15.53
N PRO A 42 8.10 -13.39 14.37
CA PRO A 42 7.65 -13.89 13.08
C PRO A 42 8.19 -15.30 12.83
N LYS A 43 7.33 -16.20 12.39
CA LYS A 43 7.72 -17.53 11.93
C LYS A 43 8.46 -17.40 10.61
N GLY A 44 9.76 -17.70 10.62
CA GLY A 44 10.62 -17.73 9.44
C GLY A 44 10.88 -19.14 8.90
N PRO A 45 11.37 -19.27 7.65
CA PRO A 45 11.86 -20.53 7.13
C PRO A 45 13.13 -20.93 7.87
N LYS A 46 13.49 -22.21 7.81
CA LYS A 46 14.83 -22.63 8.24
C LYS A 46 15.88 -21.92 7.37
N PRO A 47 17.00 -21.44 7.94
CA PRO A 47 18.06 -20.80 7.16
C PRO A 47 18.52 -21.67 6.00
N PHE A 48 18.79 -21.06 4.84
CA PHE A 48 19.33 -21.78 3.70
C PHE A 48 20.73 -22.32 4.06
N GLN A 49 20.92 -23.62 3.95
CA GLN A 49 22.20 -24.27 4.22
C GLN A 49 22.94 -24.50 2.90
N GLU A 50 24.19 -24.05 2.82
CA GLU A 50 25.07 -24.32 1.68
C GLU A 50 25.52 -25.79 1.70
N ARG A 51 25.62 -26.40 0.51
CA ARG A 51 26.19 -27.75 0.33
C ARG A 51 27.47 -27.62 -0.47
N GLY A 52 28.53 -28.27 -0.03
CA GLY A 52 29.86 -28.12 -0.61
C GLY A 52 30.11 -28.92 -1.91
N ASP A 53 29.20 -29.82 -2.29
CA ASP A 53 29.40 -30.79 -3.39
C ASP A 53 28.45 -30.60 -4.59
N GLU A 54 27.72 -29.49 -4.66
CA GLU A 54 26.72 -29.26 -5.71
C GLU A 54 27.19 -28.26 -6.78
N THR A 55 26.62 -28.38 -7.99
CA THR A 55 26.82 -27.43 -9.08
C THR A 55 26.05 -26.12 -8.86
N ASP A 56 26.51 -25.02 -9.45
CA ASP A 56 25.88 -23.69 -9.31
C ASP A 56 24.42 -23.66 -9.77
N GLU A 57 24.07 -24.41 -10.84
CA GLU A 57 22.69 -24.53 -11.29
C GLU A 57 21.81 -25.28 -10.29
N ALA A 58 22.33 -26.36 -9.70
CA ALA A 58 21.61 -27.13 -8.69
C ALA A 58 21.39 -26.28 -7.42
N ARG A 59 22.42 -25.54 -7.02
CA ARG A 59 22.35 -24.55 -5.93
C ARG A 59 21.30 -23.49 -6.21
N SER A 60 21.29 -22.90 -7.40
CA SER A 60 20.33 -21.86 -7.80
C SER A 60 18.89 -22.37 -7.77
N LYS A 61 18.63 -23.55 -8.36
CA LYS A 61 17.31 -24.19 -8.33
C LYS A 61 16.84 -24.50 -6.89
N ARG A 62 17.76 -24.94 -6.02
CA ARG A 62 17.48 -25.20 -4.60
C ARG A 62 17.18 -23.90 -3.84
N TYR A 63 17.95 -22.85 -4.11
CA TYR A 63 17.75 -21.52 -3.54
C TYR A 63 16.41 -20.92 -3.97
N GLU A 64 16.03 -21.04 -5.25
CA GLU A 64 14.71 -20.59 -5.71
C GLU A 64 13.55 -21.31 -5.02
N ARG A 65 13.66 -22.64 -4.84
CA ARG A 65 12.66 -23.43 -4.10
C ARG A 65 12.58 -22.98 -2.65
N TRP A 66 13.73 -22.76 -2.00
CA TRP A 66 13.80 -22.24 -0.65
C TRP A 66 13.18 -20.85 -0.56
N ARG A 67 13.51 -19.94 -1.49
CA ARG A 67 12.96 -18.58 -1.57
C ARG A 67 11.45 -18.60 -1.74
N LYS A 68 10.92 -19.40 -2.67
CA LYS A 68 9.47 -19.58 -2.87
C LYS A 68 8.76 -20.14 -1.63
N ALA A 69 9.44 -20.94 -0.82
CA ALA A 69 8.91 -21.41 0.46
C ALA A 69 9.01 -20.33 1.55
N ALA A 70 10.13 -19.60 1.59
CA ALA A 70 10.39 -18.48 2.49
C ALA A 70 9.38 -17.35 2.31
N ASP A 71 9.04 -17.00 1.07
CA ASP A 71 8.09 -15.94 0.75
C ASP A 71 6.69 -16.17 1.35
N LYS A 72 6.32 -17.44 1.60
CA LYS A 72 5.04 -17.82 2.22
C LYS A 72 5.04 -17.73 3.74
N THR A 73 6.22 -17.61 4.36
CA THR A 73 6.35 -17.49 5.82
C THR A 73 6.02 -16.08 6.29
N GLU A 74 5.80 -15.89 7.60
CA GLU A 74 5.53 -14.57 8.18
C GLU A 74 6.72 -13.62 7.93
N LEU A 75 7.96 -14.12 7.99
CA LEU A 75 9.15 -13.32 7.68
C LEU A 75 9.20 -12.89 6.20
N GLY A 76 8.89 -13.79 5.26
CA GLY A 76 8.86 -13.47 3.84
C GLY A 76 7.77 -12.46 3.49
N ARG A 77 6.57 -12.64 4.08
CA ARG A 77 5.47 -11.68 3.98
C ARG A 77 5.86 -10.30 4.51
N LEU A 78 6.49 -10.24 5.69
CA LEU A 78 6.99 -9.01 6.27
C LEU A 78 8.03 -8.31 5.38
N GLN A 79 8.97 -9.07 4.78
CA GLN A 79 9.94 -8.52 3.83
C GLN A 79 9.26 -7.96 2.57
N GLY A 80 8.21 -8.61 2.07
CA GLY A 80 7.39 -8.10 0.96
C GLY A 80 6.69 -6.80 1.33
N VAL A 81 6.01 -6.76 2.47
CA VAL A 81 5.37 -5.54 2.98
C VAL A 81 6.39 -4.41 3.13
N ALA A 82 7.60 -4.71 3.63
CA ALA A 82 8.64 -3.70 3.77
C ALA A 82 9.03 -3.10 2.41
N ARG A 83 9.22 -3.90 1.36
CA ARG A 83 9.50 -3.38 0.00
C ARG A 83 8.37 -2.50 -0.51
N ARG A 84 7.11 -2.92 -0.32
CA ARG A 84 5.94 -2.13 -0.73
C ARG A 84 5.80 -0.83 0.05
N ALA A 85 6.13 -0.84 1.34
CA ALA A 85 6.18 0.38 2.14
C ALA A 85 7.21 1.37 1.58
N GLU A 86 8.43 0.93 1.23
CA GLU A 86 9.45 1.79 0.61
C GLU A 86 8.98 2.31 -0.76
N PHE A 87 8.34 1.47 -1.57
CA PHE A 87 7.78 1.89 -2.86
C PHE A 87 6.69 2.96 -2.69
N LEU A 88 5.72 2.76 -1.79
CA LEU A 88 4.71 3.79 -1.51
C LEU A 88 5.35 5.07 -0.97
N TRP A 89 6.40 4.94 -0.16
CA TRP A 89 7.15 6.09 0.34
C TRP A 89 7.83 6.87 -0.78
N SER A 90 8.38 6.18 -1.79
CA SER A 90 9.01 6.83 -2.94
C SER A 90 7.98 7.58 -3.79
N LEU A 91 6.76 7.06 -3.91
CA LEU A 91 5.64 7.77 -4.54
C LEU A 91 5.27 9.03 -3.77
N VAL A 92 5.09 8.94 -2.45
CA VAL A 92 4.79 10.10 -1.59
C VAL A 92 5.90 11.14 -1.67
N ALA A 93 7.17 10.71 -1.63
CA ALA A 93 8.30 11.61 -1.76
C ALA A 93 8.33 12.29 -3.14
N THR A 94 8.04 11.57 -4.22
CA THR A 94 7.92 12.15 -5.57
C THR A 94 6.80 13.20 -5.61
N ARG A 95 5.63 12.86 -5.06
CA ARG A 95 4.47 13.75 -5.02
C ARG A 95 4.79 15.03 -4.28
N LEU A 96 5.31 14.93 -3.06
CA LEU A 96 5.66 16.09 -2.24
C LEU A 96 6.70 16.98 -2.92
N GLU A 97 7.73 16.39 -3.55
CA GLU A 97 8.74 17.16 -4.29
C GLU A 97 8.14 17.94 -5.48
N LEU A 98 7.28 17.30 -6.26
CA LEU A 98 6.59 17.94 -7.38
C LEU A 98 5.60 19.01 -6.89
N SER A 99 4.84 18.71 -5.84
CA SER A 99 3.93 19.64 -5.20
C SER A 99 4.63 20.87 -4.62
N GLU A 100 5.81 20.72 -4.01
CA GLU A 100 6.60 21.86 -3.53
C GLU A 100 7.07 22.74 -4.70
N ARG A 101 7.48 22.14 -5.81
CA ARG A 101 7.86 22.87 -7.03
C ARG A 101 6.69 23.62 -7.66
N ALA A 102 5.51 22.99 -7.74
CA ALA A 102 4.29 23.60 -8.28
C ALA A 102 3.72 24.71 -7.38
N VAL A 103 3.92 24.61 -6.06
CA VAL A 103 3.51 25.61 -5.06
C VAL A 103 4.52 26.74 -4.92
N ALA A 104 5.78 26.53 -5.33
CA ALA A 104 6.85 27.50 -5.19
C ALA A 104 6.50 28.79 -5.95
N ARG A 105 6.10 29.81 -5.20
CA ARG A 105 5.72 31.12 -5.77
C ARG A 105 6.96 31.88 -6.22
N ARG A 106 6.80 32.61 -7.32
CA ARG A 106 7.72 33.66 -7.76
C ARG A 106 7.89 34.72 -6.66
N VAL A 107 9.05 34.74 -6.01
CA VAL A 107 9.47 35.84 -5.14
C VAL A 107 10.56 36.59 -5.87
N ASP A 108 10.25 37.82 -6.30
CA ASP A 108 11.26 38.73 -6.86
C ASP A 108 12.20 39.18 -5.74
N VAL A 109 13.29 38.45 -5.57
CA VAL A 109 14.37 38.83 -4.66
C VAL A 109 15.25 39.86 -5.36
N TRP A 110 15.31 41.07 -4.78
CA TRP A 110 16.06 42.18 -5.37
C TRP A 110 17.54 41.82 -5.59
N GLY A 111 18.04 42.02 -6.82
CA GLY A 111 19.41 41.72 -7.21
C GLY A 111 19.72 40.23 -7.48
N ALA A 112 18.70 39.38 -7.53
CA ALA A 112 18.83 37.95 -7.79
C ALA A 112 18.27 37.54 -9.16
N ASP A 113 18.61 38.30 -10.20
CA ASP A 113 18.17 38.06 -11.59
C ASP A 113 18.72 36.75 -12.20
N TRP A 114 19.59 36.05 -11.47
CA TRP A 114 20.24 34.79 -11.84
C TRP A 114 19.51 33.54 -11.32
N LEU A 115 18.47 33.70 -10.50
CA LEU A 115 17.64 32.60 -10.02
C LEU A 115 16.54 32.31 -11.06
N ASP A 116 16.47 31.07 -11.53
CA ASP A 116 15.33 30.61 -12.32
C ASP A 116 14.05 30.73 -11.49
N GLN A 117 13.06 31.45 -12.03
CA GLN A 117 11.77 31.69 -11.38
C GLN A 117 10.72 30.76 -11.98
N SER A 118 9.97 30.05 -11.13
CA SER A 118 8.82 29.25 -11.55
C SER A 118 7.63 30.14 -11.92
N THR A 119 6.91 29.76 -12.99
CA THR A 119 5.68 30.42 -13.47
C THR A 119 4.42 29.87 -12.77
N GLU A 120 4.56 28.76 -12.05
CA GLU A 120 3.45 27.97 -11.50
C GLU A 120 3.12 28.43 -10.07
N ALA A 121 1.84 28.57 -9.78
CA ALA A 121 1.34 28.90 -8.44
C ALA A 121 0.01 28.18 -8.21
N GLU A 122 0.10 26.86 -8.01
CA GLU A 122 -1.07 26.08 -7.60
C GLU A 122 -1.56 26.48 -6.18
N ASP A 123 -2.85 26.22 -5.92
CA ASP A 123 -3.42 26.42 -4.60
C ASP A 123 -2.91 25.35 -3.62
N LYS A 124 -2.30 25.80 -2.52
CA LYS A 124 -1.76 24.94 -1.45
C LYS A 124 -2.81 24.01 -0.87
N GLN A 125 -4.06 24.46 -0.80
CA GLN A 125 -5.14 23.66 -0.25
C GLN A 125 -5.47 22.48 -1.17
N LYS A 126 -5.58 22.71 -2.47
CA LYS A 126 -5.79 21.66 -3.48
C LYS A 126 -4.70 20.59 -3.40
N VAL A 127 -3.43 21.01 -3.33
CA VAL A 127 -2.28 20.10 -3.21
C VAL A 127 -2.36 19.23 -1.94
N LEU A 128 -2.75 19.84 -0.81
CA LEU A 128 -2.92 19.12 0.44
C LEU A 128 -4.09 18.13 0.36
N ASP A 129 -5.21 18.55 -0.22
CA ASP A 129 -6.41 17.71 -0.38
C ASP A 129 -6.09 16.51 -1.28
N ASP A 130 -5.38 16.72 -2.39
CA ASP A 130 -4.99 15.64 -3.31
C ASP A 130 -3.97 14.68 -2.67
N LEU A 131 -3.05 15.18 -1.85
CA LEU A 131 -2.10 14.35 -1.09
C LEU A 131 -2.84 13.51 -0.03
N THR A 132 -3.78 14.12 0.70
CA THR A 132 -4.45 13.51 1.86
C THR A 132 -5.71 12.72 1.51
N ARG A 133 -6.14 12.75 0.23
CA ARG A 133 -7.27 12.00 -0.30
C ARG A 133 -7.24 10.53 0.14
N HIS A 134 -8.40 10.01 0.52
CA HIS A 134 -8.56 8.63 0.95
C HIS A 134 -8.05 7.63 -0.09
N GLY A 135 -7.22 6.69 0.35
CA GLY A 135 -6.67 5.61 -0.48
C GLY A 135 -5.37 5.95 -1.22
N THR A 136 -4.90 7.20 -1.17
CA THR A 136 -3.57 7.56 -1.72
C THR A 136 -2.44 6.83 -0.97
N PRO A 137 -1.24 6.72 -1.58
CA PRO A 137 -0.07 6.18 -0.88
C PRO A 137 0.21 6.86 0.46
N TYR A 138 0.03 8.19 0.52
CA TYR A 138 0.19 8.96 1.74
C TYR A 138 -0.82 8.55 2.81
N TRP A 139 -2.12 8.51 2.46
CA TRP A 139 -3.17 8.08 3.38
C TRP A 139 -2.89 6.67 3.91
N ARG A 140 -2.51 5.73 3.05
CA ARG A 140 -2.24 4.34 3.42
C ARG A 140 -1.08 4.19 4.39
N LEU A 141 0.03 4.88 4.13
CA LEU A 141 1.17 4.89 5.04
C LEU A 141 0.78 5.53 6.37
N LYS A 142 0.09 6.68 6.34
CA LYS A 142 -0.40 7.35 7.54
C LYS A 142 -1.31 6.44 8.36
N THR A 143 -2.25 5.73 7.75
CA THR A 143 -3.16 4.78 8.42
C THR A 143 -2.39 3.68 9.16
N VAL A 144 -1.33 3.12 8.55
CA VAL A 144 -0.50 2.11 9.22
C VAL A 144 0.24 2.72 10.42
N MET A 145 0.79 3.92 10.25
CA MET A 145 1.57 4.59 11.29
C MET A 145 0.67 5.07 12.45
N ASP A 146 -0.52 5.59 12.15
CA ASP A 146 -1.55 5.94 13.12
C ASP A 146 -2.01 4.71 13.89
N ALA A 147 -2.29 3.59 13.21
CA ALA A 147 -2.61 2.33 13.87
C ALA A 147 -1.48 1.88 14.80
N TRP A 148 -0.23 1.97 14.35
CA TRP A 148 0.92 1.60 15.16
C TRP A 148 1.05 2.45 16.44
N CYS A 149 0.80 3.76 16.35
CA CYS A 149 0.81 4.69 17.47
C CYS A 149 -0.41 4.52 18.39
N ALA A 150 -1.62 4.42 17.84
CA ALA A 150 -2.86 4.26 18.59
C ALA A 150 -2.85 3.02 19.49
N LEU A 151 -2.21 1.93 19.04
CA LEU A 151 -2.08 0.71 19.83
C LEU A 151 -1.24 0.87 21.11
N TRP A 152 -0.47 1.95 21.28
CA TRP A 152 0.15 2.30 22.57
C TRP A 152 -0.86 2.79 23.60
N PHE A 153 -1.90 3.49 23.15
CA PHE A 153 -2.89 4.19 23.96
C PHE A 153 -4.24 3.48 23.98
N TRP A 154 -4.25 2.17 23.73
CA TRP A 154 -5.48 1.41 23.58
C TRP A 154 -6.34 1.44 24.86
N PRO A 155 -7.64 1.81 24.76
CA PRO A 155 -8.52 1.93 25.91
C PRO A 155 -8.91 0.54 26.46
N LEU A 156 -9.05 0.44 27.79
CA LEU A 156 -9.29 -0.84 28.48
C LEU A 156 -10.68 -1.42 28.19
N ASP A 157 -11.68 -0.57 27.97
CA ASP A 157 -13.05 -0.97 27.65
C ASP A 157 -13.20 -1.55 26.24
N ARG A 158 -12.28 -1.26 25.31
CA ARG A 158 -12.32 -1.75 23.92
C ARG A 158 -11.35 -2.90 23.65
N VAL A 159 -10.89 -3.63 24.67
CA VAL A 159 -9.96 -4.76 24.48
C VAL A 159 -10.60 -5.89 23.66
N GLY A 160 -11.94 -6.03 23.74
CA GLY A 160 -12.72 -6.98 22.95
C GLY A 160 -12.53 -6.82 21.44
N GLU A 161 -12.24 -5.61 20.97
CA GLU A 161 -11.99 -5.34 19.55
C GLU A 161 -10.65 -5.95 19.09
N LEU A 162 -9.66 -6.01 19.98
CA LEU A 162 -8.34 -6.55 19.64
C LEU A 162 -8.31 -8.07 19.67
N ASP A 163 -8.91 -8.66 20.70
CA ASP A 163 -8.93 -10.10 20.89
C ASP A 163 -10.06 -10.82 20.13
N GLY A 164 -10.97 -10.06 19.51
CA GLY A 164 -12.10 -10.61 18.76
C GLY A 164 -13.29 -11.04 19.62
N GLY A 165 -13.28 -10.71 20.91
CA GLY A 165 -14.39 -10.96 21.84
C GLY A 165 -15.55 -9.99 21.70
N ASP A 166 -15.38 -8.88 20.99
CA ASP A 166 -16.43 -7.88 20.77
C ASP A 166 -17.59 -8.42 19.90
N PRO A 167 -18.86 -8.08 20.21
CA PRO A 167 -20.02 -8.49 19.42
C PRO A 167 -19.94 -8.14 17.92
N VAL A 168 -19.17 -7.12 17.53
CA VAL A 168 -18.97 -6.72 16.12
C VAL A 168 -18.45 -7.87 15.26
N TYR A 169 -17.68 -8.80 15.84
CA TYR A 169 -17.18 -9.99 15.14
C TYR A 169 -18.23 -11.08 14.98
N GLY A 170 -19.21 -11.15 15.88
CA GLY A 170 -20.33 -12.11 15.81
C GLY A 170 -21.34 -11.77 14.70
N THR A 171 -21.52 -10.48 14.39
CA THR A 171 -22.37 -10.00 13.30
C THR A 171 -21.71 -10.13 11.92
N GLY A 172 -20.45 -10.58 11.86
CA GLY A 172 -19.73 -10.85 10.63
C GLY A 172 -19.30 -9.61 9.83
N GLY A 173 -19.32 -8.41 10.45
CA GLY A 173 -18.89 -7.15 9.81
C GLY A 173 -19.51 -6.92 8.43
N ALA A 174 -20.70 -7.48 8.20
CA ALA A 174 -21.19 -7.76 6.88
C ALA A 174 -21.74 -6.50 6.24
N LEU A 175 -20.89 -5.80 5.48
CA LEU A 175 -21.33 -5.38 4.16
C LEU A 175 -21.76 -6.67 3.45
N VAL A 176 -23.08 -6.89 3.36
CA VAL A 176 -23.65 -7.98 2.57
C VAL A 176 -22.99 -7.92 1.20
N GLY A 177 -22.10 -8.89 0.91
CA GLY A 177 -21.48 -8.95 -0.41
C GLY A 177 -22.59 -9.01 -1.44
N GLY A 178 -22.49 -8.27 -2.54
CA GLY A 178 -23.56 -8.14 -3.55
C GLY A 178 -24.10 -9.44 -4.15
N ALA A 179 -23.51 -10.60 -3.82
CA ALA A 179 -24.03 -11.93 -4.12
C ALA A 179 -25.09 -12.44 -3.11
N ALA A 180 -25.33 -11.75 -2.00
CA ALA A 180 -26.20 -12.18 -0.90
C ALA A 180 -27.43 -11.28 -0.70
N VAL A 181 -27.86 -10.56 -1.74
CA VAL A 181 -29.22 -9.99 -1.80
C VAL A 181 -30.05 -10.79 -2.79
N PRO A 182 -30.87 -11.76 -2.36
CA PRO A 182 -31.90 -12.30 -3.23
C PRO A 182 -32.95 -11.21 -3.45
N GLY A 183 -32.87 -10.49 -4.57
CA GLY A 183 -33.91 -9.54 -4.98
C GLY A 183 -33.44 -8.17 -5.52
N ALA A 184 -32.17 -7.78 -5.36
CA ALA A 184 -31.68 -6.47 -5.81
C ALA A 184 -31.42 -6.35 -7.33
N ALA A 185 -31.93 -7.30 -8.12
CA ALA A 185 -32.01 -7.18 -9.58
C ALA A 185 -33.42 -6.81 -10.06
N ALA A 186 -34.36 -6.50 -9.16
CA ALA A 186 -35.78 -6.29 -9.51
C ALA A 186 -36.33 -4.87 -9.27
N GLU A 187 -35.57 -3.93 -8.69
CA GLU A 187 -36.04 -2.55 -8.50
C GLU A 187 -35.03 -1.53 -9.01
N ALA A 188 -34.96 -1.43 -10.33
CA ALA A 188 -34.59 -0.19 -11.02
C ALA A 188 -35.61 0.00 -12.16
N ALA A 189 -36.84 0.32 -11.78
CA ALA A 189 -37.88 0.73 -12.71
C ALA A 189 -37.53 2.14 -13.23
N ALA A 190 -37.17 2.22 -14.51
CA ALA A 190 -37.13 3.46 -15.28
C ALA A 190 -38.55 4.02 -15.46
N PRO A 191 -38.74 5.37 -15.55
CA PRO A 191 -40.06 5.96 -15.63
C PRO A 191 -40.70 5.73 -17.00
N GLU A 192 -42.03 5.66 -16.97
CA GLU A 192 -42.96 5.42 -18.08
C GLU A 192 -42.72 6.30 -19.32
N GLN A 193 -42.70 5.65 -20.49
CA GLN A 193 -43.25 6.25 -21.71
C GLN A 193 -44.33 5.33 -22.27
N ALA A 194 -45.45 5.98 -22.57
CA ALA A 194 -46.74 5.41 -22.90
C ALA A 194 -46.75 4.65 -24.24
N ALA A 195 -47.67 3.70 -24.29
CA ALA A 195 -47.88 2.67 -25.29
C ALA A 195 -48.01 3.15 -26.75
N SER A 196 -47.56 2.29 -27.68
CA SER A 196 -48.31 2.05 -28.90
C SER A 196 -48.23 0.58 -29.34
N VAL A 197 -49.40 0.06 -29.65
CA VAL A 197 -49.79 -1.29 -30.03
C VAL A 197 -49.01 -1.78 -31.27
N ALA A 198 -48.57 -3.05 -31.23
CA ALA A 198 -47.96 -3.73 -32.36
C ALA A 198 -48.97 -3.98 -33.50
N PRO A 199 -48.49 -3.98 -34.75
CA PRO A 199 -48.93 -5.03 -35.66
C PRO A 199 -47.76 -5.78 -36.31
N ALA A 200 -48.09 -7.04 -36.58
CA ALA A 200 -47.43 -8.11 -37.32
C ALA A 200 -46.29 -7.75 -38.29
N ALA A 201 -45.28 -8.63 -38.30
CA ALA A 201 -44.28 -8.78 -39.35
C ALA A 201 -44.94 -9.03 -40.72
N PRO A 202 -44.25 -8.65 -41.82
CA PRO A 202 -43.67 -9.72 -42.62
C PRO A 202 -42.25 -9.46 -43.15
N ALA A 203 -41.71 -10.58 -43.64
CA ALA A 203 -40.40 -10.90 -44.17
C ALA A 203 -39.75 -9.94 -45.20
N SER A 204 -38.47 -10.24 -45.44
CA SER A 204 -37.67 -9.89 -46.63
C SER A 204 -37.16 -8.44 -46.61
N SER A 205 -35.88 -8.15 -46.78
CA SER A 205 -34.79 -8.83 -47.47
C SER A 205 -33.48 -8.24 -46.95
N SER A 206 -32.41 -9.04 -47.01
CA SER A 206 -31.04 -8.54 -46.89
C SER A 206 -30.81 -7.46 -47.96
N ALA A 207 -30.48 -6.25 -47.52
CA ALA A 207 -29.85 -5.25 -48.37
C ALA A 207 -28.47 -4.91 -47.78
N PRO A 208 -27.44 -4.77 -48.62
CA PRO A 208 -26.04 -4.82 -48.21
C PRO A 208 -25.58 -3.44 -47.78
N GLY A 209 -25.24 -3.25 -46.51
CA GLY A 209 -24.78 -1.93 -46.05
C GLY A 209 -24.26 -1.81 -44.62
N ASP A 210 -24.66 -2.68 -43.68
CA ASP A 210 -24.26 -2.53 -42.27
C ASP A 210 -22.98 -3.29 -41.96
N GLN A 211 -21.85 -2.82 -42.49
CA GLN A 211 -20.53 -3.14 -41.95
C GLN A 211 -20.06 -1.99 -41.06
N LEU A 212 -20.14 -2.21 -39.75
CA LEU A 212 -19.45 -1.39 -38.75
C LEU A 212 -17.94 -1.59 -38.96
N TRP A 213 -17.29 -0.60 -39.57
CA TRP A 213 -15.84 -0.54 -39.64
C TRP A 213 -15.27 -0.41 -38.23
N ARG A 214 -14.54 -1.42 -37.78
CA ARG A 214 -13.61 -1.29 -36.66
C ARG A 214 -12.22 -1.18 -37.25
N THR A 215 -11.59 -0.01 -37.08
CA THR A 215 -10.19 0.23 -37.41
C THR A 215 -9.33 -0.70 -36.55
N ALA A 216 -8.83 -1.79 -37.13
CA ALA A 216 -7.73 -2.54 -36.54
C ALA A 216 -6.45 -1.73 -36.77
N GLY A 217 -5.68 -1.49 -35.69
CA GLY A 217 -4.40 -0.81 -35.77
C GLY A 217 -3.41 -1.62 -36.61
N LEU A 218 -2.67 -0.92 -37.46
CA LEU A 218 -1.69 -1.42 -38.43
C LEU A 218 -0.46 -2.14 -37.82
N PHE A 219 -0.47 -2.46 -36.52
CA PHE A 219 0.70 -3.00 -35.79
C PHE A 219 0.38 -4.14 -34.82
N ASP A 220 -0.78 -4.78 -34.93
CA ASP A 220 -1.22 -5.83 -33.99
C ASP A 220 -0.99 -7.26 -34.51
N ASP A 221 0.18 -7.53 -35.13
CA ASP A 221 0.66 -8.89 -35.39
C ASP A 221 2.09 -9.07 -34.86
N PRO A 222 2.37 -10.05 -33.96
CA PRO A 222 3.65 -10.18 -33.29
C PRO A 222 4.77 -10.84 -34.11
N ASP A 223 4.53 -11.31 -35.34
CA ASP A 223 5.57 -11.87 -36.20
C ASP A 223 5.62 -11.14 -37.55
N GLY A 224 6.56 -10.19 -37.67
CA GLY A 224 6.65 -9.27 -38.81
C GLY A 224 7.07 -9.92 -40.14
N GLU A 225 6.10 -10.42 -40.90
CA GLU A 225 6.22 -10.67 -42.35
C GLU A 225 5.16 -9.87 -43.11
N GLN A 226 5.61 -9.02 -44.04
CA GLN A 226 4.73 -8.28 -44.96
C GLN A 226 4.56 -9.12 -46.23
N ASP A 227 3.44 -9.82 -46.36
CA ASP A 227 3.08 -10.50 -47.60
C ASP A 227 2.07 -9.68 -48.42
N GLU A 228 2.32 -9.65 -49.74
CA GLU A 228 1.63 -8.85 -50.75
C GLU A 228 0.11 -9.13 -50.84
N LEU A 229 -0.66 -8.03 -50.86
CA LEU A 229 -2.10 -7.99 -51.13
C LEU A 229 -2.39 -8.40 -52.59
N GLY A 230 -2.63 -9.69 -52.81
CA GLY A 230 -2.88 -10.17 -54.18
C GLY A 230 -3.63 -11.46 -54.39
N GLU A 231 -3.96 -12.31 -53.40
CA GLU A 231 -4.59 -13.60 -53.74
C GLU A 231 -5.23 -14.35 -52.55
N ALA A 232 -6.39 -13.87 -52.05
CA ALA A 232 -7.16 -14.64 -51.06
C ALA A 232 -8.68 -14.38 -51.08
N LEU A 233 -9.25 -14.11 -52.27
CA LEU A 233 -10.71 -14.10 -52.49
C LEU A 233 -11.27 -15.44 -52.99
N ALA A 234 -10.60 -16.55 -52.69
CA ALA A 234 -11.08 -17.87 -53.05
C ALA A 234 -10.83 -18.87 -51.91
N SER A 235 -11.79 -18.96 -50.99
CA SER A 235 -12.33 -20.22 -50.45
C SER A 235 -13.06 -19.94 -49.13
N SER A 236 -14.39 -19.97 -49.21
CA SER A 236 -15.25 -20.14 -48.06
C SER A 236 -15.07 -21.55 -47.51
N ASP A 237 -14.57 -21.70 -46.29
CA ASP A 237 -14.99 -22.84 -45.48
C ASP A 237 -14.96 -22.52 -43.99
N GLY A 238 -16.03 -22.92 -43.31
CA GLY A 238 -16.32 -22.59 -41.93
C GLY A 238 -15.40 -23.33 -40.95
N GLY A 239 -14.60 -22.58 -40.21
CA GLY A 239 -13.82 -23.09 -39.08
C GLY A 239 -13.78 -22.08 -37.95
N VAL A 240 -14.62 -22.27 -36.93
CA VAL A 240 -14.56 -21.50 -35.68
C VAL A 240 -13.21 -21.78 -35.00
N ARG A 241 -12.22 -20.90 -35.17
CA ARG A 241 -11.01 -20.90 -34.34
C ARG A 241 -11.40 -20.46 -32.94
N LYS A 242 -11.36 -21.41 -31.99
CA LYS A 242 -11.46 -21.11 -30.56
C LYS A 242 -10.26 -20.26 -30.16
N THR A 243 -10.50 -19.01 -29.79
CA THR A 243 -9.53 -18.20 -29.05
C THR A 243 -9.19 -18.91 -27.74
N PRO A 244 -7.91 -19.11 -27.40
CA PRO A 244 -7.56 -19.67 -26.11
C PRO A 244 -8.00 -18.69 -25.03
N ALA A 245 -8.80 -19.18 -24.08
CA ALA A 245 -9.24 -18.41 -22.93
C ALA A 245 -8.04 -17.73 -22.27
N ALA A 246 -8.13 -16.41 -22.11
CA ALA A 246 -7.15 -15.63 -21.36
C ALA A 246 -6.91 -16.33 -20.01
N ARG A 247 -5.67 -16.81 -19.82
CA ARG A 247 -5.24 -17.40 -18.55
C ARG A 247 -5.41 -16.34 -17.47
N ARG A 248 -6.46 -16.48 -16.66
CA ARG A 248 -6.60 -15.72 -15.41
C ARG A 248 -5.29 -15.90 -14.63
N PRO A 249 -4.66 -14.81 -14.13
CA PRO A 249 -3.44 -14.93 -13.36
C PRO A 249 -3.70 -15.89 -12.21
N ALA A 250 -2.78 -16.84 -12.02
CA ALA A 250 -2.88 -17.87 -11.01
C ALA A 250 -3.04 -17.20 -9.64
N ARG A 251 -4.28 -17.18 -9.12
CA ARG A 251 -4.54 -16.75 -7.74
C ARG A 251 -3.70 -17.63 -6.84
N SER A 252 -2.80 -16.99 -6.09
CA SER A 252 -1.90 -17.66 -5.17
C SER A 252 -2.69 -18.55 -4.22
N ALA A 253 -2.10 -19.70 -3.86
CA ALA A 253 -2.66 -20.68 -2.92
C ALA A 253 -2.69 -20.14 -1.48
N ARG A 254 -3.36 -19.01 -1.27
CA ARG A 254 -3.60 -18.39 0.02
C ARG A 254 -4.90 -18.96 0.60
N PRO A 255 -4.99 -19.17 1.93
CA PRO A 255 -6.25 -19.51 2.57
C PRO A 255 -7.37 -18.52 2.18
N PRO A 256 -8.64 -18.95 2.18
CA PRO A 256 -9.76 -18.07 1.86
C PRO A 256 -9.70 -16.81 2.75
N GLU A 257 -9.90 -15.66 2.12
CA GLU A 257 -9.82 -14.37 2.80
C GLU A 257 -10.93 -14.27 3.87
N ARG A 258 -10.55 -14.18 5.15
CA ARG A 258 -11.47 -13.97 6.27
C ARG A 258 -12.26 -12.69 6.02
N GLN A 259 -13.55 -12.62 6.30
CA GLN A 259 -14.32 -11.38 6.04
C GLN A 259 -13.97 -10.27 7.04
N VAL A 260 -13.83 -10.64 8.32
CA VAL A 260 -13.48 -9.76 9.43
C VAL A 260 -12.26 -10.32 10.16
N VAL A 261 -11.35 -9.44 10.57
CA VAL A 261 -10.05 -9.82 11.15
C VAL A 261 -9.80 -9.08 12.46
N PRO A 262 -9.77 -9.79 13.62
CA PRO A 262 -9.31 -9.22 14.88
C PRO A 262 -7.78 -9.13 14.91
N LEU A 263 -7.19 -8.38 15.84
CA LEU A 263 -5.74 -8.20 15.95
C LEU A 263 -5.08 -9.16 16.94
N GLN A 264 -5.44 -10.46 16.94
CA GLN A 264 -4.98 -11.39 17.99
C GLN A 264 -3.49 -11.78 17.91
N SER A 265 -2.92 -11.76 16.71
CA SER A 265 -1.59 -12.30 16.43
C SER A 265 -0.78 -11.42 15.48
N PHE A 266 0.54 -11.65 15.43
CA PHE A 266 1.40 -11.02 14.41
C PHE A 266 0.95 -11.33 12.98
N GLY A 267 0.38 -12.52 12.75
CA GLY A 267 -0.19 -12.89 11.45
C GLY A 267 -1.38 -12.01 11.04
N ASP A 268 -2.19 -11.57 12.01
CA ASP A 268 -3.32 -10.66 11.77
C ASP A 268 -2.83 -9.23 11.48
N TRP A 269 -1.79 -8.78 12.19
CA TRP A 269 -1.11 -7.52 11.88
C TRP A 269 -0.53 -7.52 10.46
N LEU A 270 0.13 -8.61 10.05
CA LEU A 270 0.61 -8.75 8.67
C LEU A 270 -0.52 -8.76 7.64
N GLU A 271 -1.67 -9.35 7.98
CA GLU A 271 -2.84 -9.33 7.09
C GLU A 271 -3.40 -7.91 6.93
N PHE A 272 -3.45 -7.12 8.00
CA PHE A 272 -3.77 -5.69 7.93
C PHE A 272 -2.76 -4.92 7.07
N LEU A 273 -1.46 -5.09 7.32
CA LEU A 273 -0.42 -4.42 6.54
C LEU A 273 -0.50 -4.75 5.05
N GLU A 274 -0.77 -6.00 4.70
CA GLU A 274 -0.94 -6.41 3.30
C GLU A 274 -2.24 -5.87 2.68
N ALA A 275 -3.30 -5.72 3.45
CA ALA A 275 -4.53 -5.09 2.96
C ALA A 275 -4.32 -3.60 2.68
N VAL A 276 -3.53 -2.90 3.51
CA VAL A 276 -3.29 -1.46 3.35
C VAL A 276 -2.20 -1.16 2.33
N LEU A 277 -1.06 -1.87 2.38
CA LEU A 277 0.14 -1.59 1.58
C LEU A 277 0.25 -2.49 0.34
N GLY A 278 -0.59 -3.51 0.22
CA GLY A 278 -0.65 -4.42 -0.92
C GLY A 278 -0.05 -5.81 -0.65
N THR A 279 -0.31 -6.71 -1.58
CA THR A 279 0.15 -8.11 -1.57
C THR A 279 1.19 -8.43 -2.64
N SER A 280 1.23 -7.65 -3.71
CA SER A 280 2.07 -7.88 -4.88
C SER A 280 3.13 -6.80 -4.99
N ASP A 281 4.36 -7.17 -5.35
CA ASP A 281 5.43 -6.20 -5.60
C ASP A 281 5.36 -5.74 -7.08
N MET A 282 5.62 -4.47 -7.34
CA MET A 282 5.78 -3.92 -8.69
C MET A 282 7.25 -3.64 -8.99
N PRO A 283 7.71 -3.77 -10.25
CA PRO A 283 9.04 -3.32 -10.63
C PRO A 283 9.10 -1.78 -10.56
N GLU A 284 9.85 -1.27 -9.57
CA GLU A 284 9.93 0.15 -9.19
C GLU A 284 10.26 1.08 -10.38
N GLU A 285 11.14 0.63 -11.28
CA GLU A 285 11.65 1.43 -12.40
C GLU A 285 10.63 1.66 -13.53
N SER A 286 9.52 0.90 -13.57
CA SER A 286 8.60 0.96 -14.71
C SER A 286 7.56 2.08 -14.65
N LEU A 287 7.24 2.60 -13.46
CA LEU A 287 6.14 3.57 -13.29
C LEU A 287 6.60 5.02 -13.17
N LEU A 288 7.75 5.24 -12.54
CA LEU A 288 8.28 6.59 -12.30
C LEU A 288 9.27 7.04 -13.38
N SER A 289 9.69 6.11 -14.25
CA SER A 289 10.61 6.41 -15.34
C SER A 289 9.98 7.38 -16.33
N GLY A 290 10.63 8.51 -16.54
CA GLY A 290 10.16 9.57 -17.44
C GLY A 290 9.36 10.69 -16.78
N ILE A 291 8.84 10.49 -15.56
CA ILE A 291 8.12 11.54 -14.80
C ILE A 291 9.05 12.74 -14.54
N GLU A 292 10.33 12.48 -14.28
CA GLU A 292 11.34 13.51 -14.03
C GLU A 292 11.58 14.47 -15.22
N LYS A 293 11.12 14.11 -16.42
CA LYS A 293 11.29 14.92 -17.64
C LYS A 293 10.08 15.79 -17.98
N LEU A 294 8.97 15.61 -17.27
CA LEU A 294 7.73 16.34 -17.48
C LEU A 294 7.73 17.67 -16.71
N SER A 295 6.84 18.59 -17.09
CA SER A 295 6.52 19.75 -16.24
C SER A 295 5.95 19.27 -14.90
N PRO A 296 6.08 20.01 -13.78
CA PRO A 296 5.48 19.61 -12.51
C PRO A 296 3.99 19.30 -12.60
N ASP A 297 3.23 20.10 -13.35
CA ASP A 297 1.79 19.89 -13.58
C ASP A 297 1.50 18.55 -14.29
N ASP A 298 2.12 18.32 -15.46
CA ASP A 298 1.99 17.06 -16.21
C ASP A 298 2.44 15.83 -15.39
N ALA A 299 3.50 16.00 -14.59
CA ALA A 299 4.02 14.95 -13.72
C ALA A 299 3.04 14.61 -12.58
N LEU A 300 2.36 15.62 -12.01
CA LEU A 300 1.34 15.43 -10.98
C LEU A 300 0.09 14.75 -11.54
N GLU A 301 -0.33 15.07 -12.77
CA GLU A 301 -1.43 14.39 -13.46
C GLU A 301 -1.12 12.90 -13.67
N VAL A 302 0.05 12.59 -14.24
CA VAL A 302 0.49 11.20 -14.44
C VAL A 302 0.58 10.46 -13.11
N LEU A 303 1.07 11.11 -12.06
CA LEU A 303 1.17 10.49 -10.74
C LEU A 303 -0.20 10.21 -10.12
N GLY A 304 -1.17 11.13 -10.27
CA GLY A 304 -2.56 10.91 -9.86
C GLY A 304 -3.18 9.69 -10.54
N ASP A 305 -3.00 9.57 -11.86
CA ASP A 305 -3.45 8.42 -12.65
C ASP A 305 -2.84 7.08 -12.19
N VAL A 306 -1.56 7.10 -11.84
CA VAL A 306 -0.87 5.95 -11.27
C VAL A 306 -1.49 5.59 -9.92
N GLU A 307 -1.64 6.56 -9.02
CA GLU A 307 -2.19 6.39 -7.68
C GLU A 307 -3.59 5.77 -7.69
N ASP A 308 -4.46 6.22 -8.60
CA ASP A 308 -5.82 5.68 -8.74
C ASP A 308 -5.84 4.20 -9.18
N ARG A 309 -4.80 3.74 -9.87
CA ARG A 309 -4.67 2.35 -10.33
C ARG A 309 -3.86 1.47 -9.38
N LEU A 310 -3.16 2.05 -8.39
CA LEU A 310 -2.29 1.31 -7.47
C LEU A 310 -3.03 0.23 -6.69
N GLU A 311 -4.28 0.49 -6.28
CA GLU A 311 -5.06 -0.49 -5.51
C GLU A 311 -5.15 -1.82 -6.26
N GLY A 312 -5.44 -1.77 -7.57
CA GLY A 312 -5.52 -2.94 -8.42
C GLY A 312 -4.18 -3.62 -8.67
N PHE A 313 -3.12 -2.84 -8.94
CA PHE A 313 -1.79 -3.37 -9.28
C PHE A 313 -1.10 -4.06 -8.08
N LEU A 314 -1.11 -3.41 -6.92
CA LEU A 314 -0.46 -3.95 -5.72
C LEU A 314 -1.38 -4.92 -4.96
N GLY A 315 -2.64 -5.08 -5.40
CA GLY A 315 -3.62 -5.93 -4.72
C GLY A 315 -3.98 -5.39 -3.33
N MET A 316 -4.05 -4.07 -3.19
CA MET A 316 -4.48 -3.44 -1.95
C MET A 316 -6.00 -3.56 -1.82
N ARG A 317 -6.47 -3.45 -0.58
CA ARG A 317 -7.90 -3.32 -0.32
C ARG A 317 -8.33 -1.87 -0.47
N SER A 318 -9.54 -1.68 -1.00
CA SER A 318 -10.18 -0.37 -1.09
C SER A 318 -10.24 0.27 0.30
N ALA A 319 -9.87 1.55 0.38
CA ALA A 319 -9.83 2.31 1.63
C ALA A 319 -11.17 2.26 2.38
N ALA A 320 -12.28 2.41 1.66
CA ALA A 320 -13.63 2.38 2.22
C ALA A 320 -14.02 1.02 2.84
N LEU A 321 -13.36 -0.07 2.43
CA LEU A 321 -13.66 -1.42 2.95
C LEU A 321 -12.78 -1.82 4.15
N LEU A 322 -11.79 -1.00 4.51
CA LEU A 322 -10.86 -1.32 5.61
C LEU A 322 -11.57 -1.32 6.98
N PRO A 323 -12.39 -0.32 7.36
CA PRO A 323 -13.03 -0.30 8.68
C PRO A 323 -13.99 -1.47 8.91
N PHE A 324 -14.64 -1.96 7.84
CA PHE A 324 -15.53 -3.12 7.91
C PHE A 324 -14.77 -4.45 8.10
N ARG A 325 -13.58 -4.56 7.51
CA ARG A 325 -12.72 -5.73 7.65
C ARG A 325 -11.99 -5.74 9.00
N TYR A 326 -11.59 -4.57 9.47
CA TYR A 326 -10.82 -4.37 10.69
C TYR A 326 -11.60 -3.42 11.62
N PRO A 327 -12.60 -3.93 12.37
CA PRO A 327 -13.43 -3.09 13.24
C PRO A 327 -12.65 -2.23 14.24
N TRP A 328 -11.53 -2.75 14.74
CA TRP A 328 -10.60 -2.04 15.63
C TRP A 328 -9.97 -0.78 14.99
N LEU A 329 -10.05 -0.62 13.66
CA LEU A 329 -9.56 0.58 12.97
C LEU A 329 -10.42 1.81 13.30
N ASN A 330 -11.71 1.66 13.61
CA ASN A 330 -12.54 2.80 14.04
C ASN A 330 -12.01 3.40 15.34
N THR A 331 -11.62 2.54 16.30
CA THR A 331 -10.97 3.00 17.53
C THR A 331 -9.60 3.63 17.27
N VAL A 332 -8.85 3.16 16.28
CA VAL A 332 -7.61 3.83 15.86
C VAL A 332 -7.90 5.23 15.34
N GLU A 333 -8.92 5.41 14.49
CA GLU A 333 -9.32 6.70 13.94
C GLU A 333 -9.80 7.65 15.06
N ASP A 334 -10.56 7.15 16.03
CA ASP A 334 -10.96 7.89 17.25
C ASP A 334 -9.72 8.37 18.04
N ILE A 335 -8.75 7.48 18.27
CA ILE A 335 -7.53 7.80 19.04
C ILE A 335 -6.63 8.78 18.27
N ALA A 336 -6.49 8.60 16.95
CA ALA A 336 -5.62 9.38 16.10
C ALA A 336 -6.24 10.74 15.71
N GLY A 337 -7.54 10.96 15.93
CA GLY A 337 -8.22 12.22 15.64
C GLY A 337 -8.32 12.53 14.13
N THR A 338 -8.43 11.50 13.28
CA THR A 338 -8.38 11.66 11.81
C THR A 338 -9.71 12.07 11.16
N THR A 339 -10.75 12.38 11.94
CA THR A 339 -12.05 12.83 11.40
C THR A 339 -11.99 14.28 10.94
N GLU A 340 -11.44 14.47 9.75
CA GLU A 340 -11.70 15.45 8.66
C GLU A 340 -12.21 16.90 8.91
N LYS A 341 -12.52 17.39 10.11
CA LYS A 341 -13.12 18.73 10.22
C LYS A 341 -12.68 19.68 11.29
N ASP A 342 -11.95 19.27 12.31
CA ASP A 342 -11.27 20.20 13.20
C ASP A 342 -10.22 19.39 13.95
N ILE A 343 -8.92 19.69 13.78
CA ILE A 343 -7.92 19.31 14.78
C ILE A 343 -8.22 20.18 16.00
N ARG A 344 -9.20 19.78 16.82
CA ARG A 344 -9.39 20.36 18.15
C ARG A 344 -8.40 19.67 19.07
N ALA A 345 -7.65 20.43 19.84
CA ALA A 345 -6.64 19.91 20.78
C ALA A 345 -7.24 19.01 21.90
N GLU A 346 -8.57 18.89 21.95
CA GLU A 346 -9.35 18.18 22.96
C GLU A 346 -9.85 16.80 22.49
N ASP A 347 -9.85 16.49 21.18
CA ASP A 347 -10.40 15.25 20.62
C ASP A 347 -9.31 14.47 19.83
N GLY A 348 -8.60 13.57 20.51
CA GLY A 348 -7.73 12.57 19.88
C GLY A 348 -6.33 13.07 19.50
N HIS A 349 -5.33 12.25 19.78
CA HIS A 349 -3.92 12.57 19.55
C HIS A 349 -3.62 12.53 18.04
N GLY A 350 -3.78 13.67 17.35
CA GLY A 350 -3.30 13.86 15.99
C GLY A 350 -1.83 13.46 15.87
N PHE A 351 -1.54 12.23 15.44
CA PHE A 351 -0.17 11.74 15.36
C PHE A 351 0.54 12.43 14.19
N PHE A 352 1.62 13.12 14.52
CA PHE A 352 2.47 13.79 13.54
C PHE A 352 3.63 12.88 13.13
N HIS A 353 3.61 12.43 11.89
CA HIS A 353 4.63 11.53 11.34
C HIS A 353 5.64 12.30 10.50
N TRP A 354 6.60 12.94 11.16
CA TRP A 354 7.62 13.78 10.51
C TRP A 354 8.30 13.11 9.30
N GLU A 355 8.58 11.81 9.40
CA GLU A 355 9.21 11.03 8.34
C GLU A 355 8.36 10.94 7.06
N LEU A 356 7.03 10.98 7.18
CA LEU A 356 6.10 10.96 6.06
C LEU A 356 5.83 12.37 5.52
N HIS A 357 5.61 13.35 6.39
CA HIS A 357 5.36 14.74 6.00
C HIS A 357 6.55 15.37 5.26
N PHE A 358 7.77 14.95 5.61
CA PHE A 358 9.01 15.45 5.01
C PHE A 358 9.74 14.38 4.19
N ALA A 359 9.00 13.40 3.65
CA ALA A 359 9.60 12.28 2.92
C ALA A 359 10.54 12.72 1.78
N HIS A 360 10.20 13.80 1.08
CA HIS A 360 11.02 14.38 0.00
C HIS A 360 12.36 14.95 0.50
N VAL A 361 12.43 15.49 1.72
CA VAL A 361 13.68 16.03 2.31
C VAL A 361 14.71 14.92 2.48
N PHE A 362 14.27 13.72 2.87
CA PHE A 362 15.15 12.58 3.10
C PHE A 362 15.55 11.84 1.82
N ARG A 363 15.01 12.23 0.65
CA ARG A 363 15.33 11.66 -0.66
C ARG A 363 16.61 12.23 -1.29
N GLY A 364 17.21 13.26 -0.68
CA GLY A 364 18.31 14.05 -1.26
C GLY A 364 19.45 13.27 -1.96
N ARG A 365 19.80 13.75 -3.16
CA ARG A 365 20.81 13.25 -4.14
C ARG A 365 22.04 12.58 -3.51
N VAL A 366 22.11 11.26 -3.61
CA VAL A 366 23.36 10.50 -3.39
C VAL A 366 24.19 10.54 -4.68
N VAL A 367 25.17 11.45 -4.74
CA VAL A 367 26.34 11.24 -5.60
C VAL A 367 27.21 10.20 -4.91
N GLY A 368 27.03 8.93 -5.31
CA GLY A 368 27.90 7.83 -4.91
C GLY A 368 27.59 7.19 -3.55
N SER A 369 27.42 5.87 -3.58
CA SER A 369 27.60 4.92 -2.47
C SER A 369 26.39 4.63 -1.57
N THR A 370 25.72 3.52 -1.92
CA THR A 370 25.05 2.53 -1.03
C THR A 370 24.25 3.05 0.17
N PHE A 371 22.93 3.00 0.05
CA PHE A 371 21.95 3.20 1.12
C PHE A 371 22.12 2.21 2.28
N ARG A 372 22.18 2.75 3.50
CA ARG A 372 21.85 2.04 4.75
C ARG A 372 20.98 2.97 5.59
N TRP A 373 19.66 2.78 5.56
CA TRP A 373 18.76 3.34 6.57
C TRP A 373 18.99 2.61 7.89
N GLY A 374 19.81 3.20 8.75
CA GLY A 374 20.03 2.76 10.10
C GLY A 374 20.02 3.97 11.02
N THR A 375 18.94 4.10 11.78
CA THR A 375 18.80 4.96 12.95
C THR A 375 20.07 4.94 13.80
N ARG A 376 20.76 6.09 13.86
CA ARG A 376 21.77 6.36 14.90
C ARG A 376 21.31 7.53 15.75
N LEU A 377 20.25 7.32 16.52
CA LEU A 377 20.05 8.05 17.77
C LEU A 377 20.51 7.14 18.91
N GLY A 378 21.77 7.31 19.30
CA GLY A 378 22.36 6.66 20.46
C GLY A 378 22.81 7.73 21.45
N CYS A 379 21.91 8.13 22.34
CA CYS A 379 22.30 8.78 23.59
C CYS A 379 22.82 7.69 24.54
N GLY A 380 24.09 7.78 24.94
CA GLY A 380 24.74 6.80 25.80
C GLY A 380 25.87 7.45 26.58
N ARG A 381 25.51 8.01 27.74
CA ARG A 381 26.39 8.63 28.73
C ARG A 381 27.01 7.54 29.60
N THR A 382 28.27 7.19 29.38
CA THR A 382 29.19 6.58 30.36
C THR A 382 30.60 7.07 29.94
N GLY A 383 31.35 7.83 30.71
CA GLY A 383 31.74 7.56 32.09
C GLY A 383 33.10 6.87 32.13
N THR A 384 34.16 7.48 31.59
CA THR A 384 35.53 6.96 31.78
C THR A 384 36.52 8.07 32.08
N ARG A 385 37.02 8.04 33.32
CA ARG A 385 38.05 8.89 33.91
C ARG A 385 39.36 8.89 33.11
N LEU A 386 40.05 10.03 33.19
CA LEU A 386 41.48 10.20 32.96
C LEU A 386 42.30 9.04 33.54
N ARG A 387 43.26 8.53 32.75
CA ARG A 387 44.56 8.11 33.27
C ARG A 387 45.67 8.58 32.34
N PHE A 388 46.40 9.57 32.84
CA PHE A 388 47.79 9.90 32.48
C PHE A 388 48.66 8.65 32.59
N TRP A 389 49.49 8.39 31.59
CA TRP A 389 50.80 7.75 31.78
C TRP A 389 51.82 8.40 30.85
N GLN A 390 52.95 8.75 31.44
CA GLN A 390 54.02 9.59 30.93
C GLN A 390 55.29 8.72 30.74
N LYS A 391 56.14 9.12 29.77
CA LYS A 391 57.51 8.62 29.41
C LYS A 391 57.56 7.31 28.61
N SER A 392 58.33 7.18 27.53
CA SER A 392 59.73 7.60 27.35
C SER A 392 60.13 7.92 25.89
N ILE A 393 61.11 8.81 25.75
CA ILE A 393 61.88 9.20 24.56
C ILE A 393 62.99 8.15 24.29
N PRO A 394 63.40 7.93 23.03
CA PRO A 394 64.79 8.22 22.60
C PRO A 394 64.76 8.99 21.25
N GLY A 395 65.65 9.92 20.86
CA GLY A 395 67.04 10.17 21.21
C GLY A 395 67.93 10.07 19.95
N SER A 396 68.17 11.23 19.29
CA SER A 396 69.22 11.59 18.31
C SER A 396 69.50 10.76 17.04
N SER A 397 69.40 11.39 15.87
CA SER A 397 70.48 12.20 15.25
C SER A 397 69.88 13.24 14.31
#